data_AF-A0A2V9ZF10-F1
#
_entry.id   AF-A0A2V9ZF10-F1
#
_cell.length_a   1.000
_cell.length_b   1.000
_cell.length_c   1.000
_cell.angle_alpha   90.00
_cell.angle_beta   90.00
_cell.angle_gamma   90.00
#
_symmetry.space_group_name_H-M   'P 1'
#
loop_
_entity.id
_entity.type
_entity.pdbx_description
1 polymer ?
#
loop_
_entity_poly.entity_id
_entity_poly.type
_entity_poly.pdbx_seq_one_letter_code
_entity_poly.pdbx_strand_id
1 'polypeptide(L)'
;EAWPLIFYDRGSSDWTLSQGLFRRAGLLPNVVLEVETIEACKRMIERKLGLGFLPQISVIHELREGKLVAIEIVNAETLRRNLDVIHPRRRPLTRDAQAFLHILRTAAANAVPLQKNKKPKKR
;
A
#
# COMPACT_ATOMS: atom_id res chain seq x y z
N GLU A 1 13.77 -12.44 17.42
CA GLU A 1 14.45 -11.26 16.83
C GLU A 1 13.47 -10.43 16.03
N ALA A 2 13.73 -9.12 15.86
CA ALA A 2 12.85 -8.21 15.11
C ALA A 2 13.22 -8.18 13.62
N TRP A 3 12.23 -8.34 12.74
CA TRP A 3 12.44 -8.36 11.29
C TRP A 3 12.98 -7.03 10.75
N PRO A 4 13.97 -7.02 9.84
CA PRO A 4 14.48 -5.80 9.23
C PRO A 4 13.43 -5.17 8.31
N LEU A 5 13.12 -3.89 8.55
CA LEU A 5 12.12 -3.13 7.82
C LEU A 5 12.75 -2.03 6.96
N ILE A 6 12.24 -1.92 5.75
CA ILE A 6 12.57 -0.90 4.76
C ILE A 6 11.32 -0.03 4.59
N PHE A 7 11.45 1.25 4.94
CA PHE A 7 10.41 2.24 4.73
C PHE A 7 10.69 3.10 3.51
N TYR A 8 9.63 3.67 2.94
CA TYR A 8 9.74 4.61 1.84
C TYR A 8 9.06 5.94 2.19
N ASP A 9 9.53 7.01 1.54
CA ASP A 9 8.92 8.34 1.55
C ASP A 9 8.62 8.84 2.97
N ARG A 10 9.69 9.08 3.74
CA ARG A 10 9.60 9.50 5.14
C ARG A 10 8.82 10.81 5.23
N GLY A 11 7.79 10.84 6.08
CA GLY A 11 6.88 11.98 6.21
C GLY A 11 5.64 11.89 5.32
N SER A 12 5.57 10.89 4.43
CA SER A 12 4.34 10.59 3.71
C SER A 12 3.22 10.11 4.63
N SER A 13 2.01 10.19 4.09
CA SER A 13 0.82 9.58 4.70
C SER A 13 0.97 8.07 4.93
N ASP A 14 1.62 7.34 4.01
CA ASP A 14 1.85 5.89 4.15
C ASP A 14 2.86 5.56 5.25
N TRP A 15 3.94 6.34 5.33
CA TRP A 15 4.91 6.23 6.43
C TRP A 15 4.21 6.47 7.77
N THR A 16 3.38 7.50 7.86
CA THR A 16 2.62 7.85 9.08
C THR A 16 1.68 6.73 9.50
N LEU A 17 1.01 6.06 8.56
CA LEU A 17 0.14 4.92 8.86
C LEU A 17 0.91 3.72 9.37
N SER A 18 2.03 3.40 8.73
CA SER A 18 2.87 2.27 9.13
C SER A 18 3.46 2.49 10.53
N GLN A 19 4.00 3.68 10.79
CA GLN A 19 4.48 4.06 12.13
C GLN A 19 3.35 4.07 13.17
N GLY A 20 2.16 4.52 12.77
CA GLY A 20 0.96 4.46 13.60
C GLY A 20 0.58 3.04 14.02
N LEU A 21 0.73 2.07 13.12
CA LEU A 21 0.48 0.65 13.41
C LEU A 21 1.39 0.14 14.52
N PHE A 22 2.70 0.37 14.40
CA PHE A 22 3.68 -0.02 15.42
C PHE A 22 3.42 0.68 16.76
N ARG A 23 3.17 2.00 16.72
CA ARG A 23 2.91 2.79 17.92
C ARG A 23 1.68 2.29 18.69
N ARG A 24 0.57 2.00 18.00
CA ARG A 24 -0.65 1.48 18.64
C ARG A 24 -0.48 0.07 19.20
N ALA A 25 0.39 -0.73 18.59
CA ALA A 25 0.77 -2.04 19.10
C ALA A 25 1.79 -2.00 20.25
N GLY A 26 2.31 -0.81 20.61
CA GLY A 26 3.37 -0.69 21.62
C GLY A 26 4.72 -1.27 21.17
N LEU A 27 4.95 -1.35 19.85
CA LEU A 27 6.14 -1.95 19.26
C LEU A 27 7.07 -0.89 18.67
N LEU A 28 8.37 -1.17 18.69
CA LEU A 28 9.38 -0.39 17.96
C LEU A 28 9.77 -1.13 16.67
N PRO A 29 9.63 -0.50 15.49
CA PRO A 29 10.06 -1.11 14.24
C PRO A 29 11.59 -1.17 14.15
N ASN A 30 12.14 -2.30 13.70
CA ASN A 30 13.56 -2.41 13.33
C ASN A 30 13.78 -1.84 11.93
N VAL A 31 13.90 -0.52 11.83
CA VAL A 31 14.12 0.19 10.56
C VAL A 31 15.58 0.11 10.16
N VAL A 32 15.89 -0.64 9.11
CA VAL A 32 17.26 -0.80 8.60
C VAL A 32 17.58 0.11 7.43
N LEU A 33 16.55 0.59 6.72
CA LEU A 33 16.71 1.47 5.58
C LEU A 33 15.47 2.33 5.36
N GLU A 34 15.69 3.58 4.97
CA GLU A 34 14.66 4.48 4.46
C GLU A 34 15.05 4.97 3.07
N VAL A 35 14.12 4.86 2.12
CA VAL A 35 14.33 5.28 0.72
C VAL A 35 13.27 6.28 0.31
N GLU A 36 13.53 7.05 -0.75
CA GLU A 36 12.59 8.13 -1.14
C GLU A 36 11.40 7.63 -1.96
N THR A 37 11.51 6.47 -2.63
CA THR A 37 10.49 6.01 -3.59
C THR A 37 10.05 4.58 -3.35
N ILE A 38 8.81 4.27 -3.75
CA ILE A 38 8.24 2.92 -3.77
C ILE A 38 9.11 1.97 -4.59
N GLU A 39 9.58 2.40 -5.77
CA GLU A 39 10.40 1.58 -6.66
C GLU A 39 11.76 1.24 -6.05
N ALA A 40 12.39 2.19 -5.35
CA ALA A 40 13.61 1.91 -4.61
C ALA A 40 13.33 0.87 -3.51
N CYS A 41 12.22 1.00 -2.77
CA CYS A 41 11.85 0.09 -1.70
C CYS A 41 11.65 -1.34 -2.21
N LYS A 42 10.88 -1.51 -3.30
CA LYS A 42 10.70 -2.79 -3.98
C LYS A 42 12.04 -3.44 -4.35
N ARG A 43 12.93 -2.69 -4.99
CA ARG A 43 14.26 -3.20 -5.40
C ARG A 43 15.09 -3.68 -4.22
N MET A 44 15.01 -3.01 -3.06
CA MET A 44 15.75 -3.43 -1.87
C MET A 44 15.15 -4.71 -1.25
N ILE A 45 13.82 -4.85 -1.28
CA ILE A 45 13.13 -6.07 -0.83
C ILE A 45 13.43 -7.25 -1.75
N GLU A 46 13.39 -7.06 -3.08
CA GLU A 46 13.76 -8.09 -4.06
C GLU A 46 15.21 -8.56 -3.89
N ARG A 47 16.10 -7.66 -3.45
CA ARG A 47 17.50 -7.97 -3.10
C ARG A 47 17.66 -8.61 -1.71
N LYS A 48 16.56 -8.94 -1.04
CA LYS A 48 16.53 -9.61 0.27
C LYS A 48 17.13 -8.80 1.42
N LEU A 49 17.08 -7.47 1.34
CA LEU A 49 17.60 -6.58 2.39
C LEU A 49 16.63 -6.40 3.56
N GLY A 50 15.35 -6.78 3.39
CA GLY A 50 14.35 -6.72 4.44
C GLY A 50 12.92 -6.80 3.92
N LEU A 51 11.96 -6.46 4.77
CA LEU A 51 10.53 -6.39 4.46
C LEU A 51 10.09 -4.93 4.33
N GLY A 52 8.98 -4.65 3.64
CA GLY A 52 8.44 -3.30 3.56
C GLY A 52 6.91 -3.27 3.60
N PHE A 53 6.38 -2.16 4.07
CA PHE A 53 4.96 -1.82 3.94
C PHE A 53 4.80 -1.03 2.64
N LEU A 54 4.03 -1.56 1.69
CA LEU A 54 3.80 -0.94 0.39
C LEU A 54 2.30 -0.93 0.06
N PRO A 55 1.79 0.09 -0.65
CA PRO A 55 0.43 0.09 -1.16
C PRO A 55 0.25 -1.11 -2.08
N GLN A 56 -0.77 -1.92 -1.85
CA GLN A 56 -0.98 -3.15 -2.63
C GLN A 56 -1.07 -2.89 -4.14
N ILE A 57 -1.67 -1.76 -4.54
CA ILE A 57 -1.77 -1.37 -5.96
C ILE A 57 -0.41 -1.16 -6.62
N SER A 58 0.60 -0.78 -5.84
CA SER A 58 1.95 -0.56 -6.36
C SER A 58 2.70 -1.85 -6.65
N VAL A 59 2.34 -2.97 -6.02
CA VAL A 59 3.08 -4.25 -6.11
C VAL A 59 2.33 -5.35 -6.89
N ILE A 60 1.23 -5.00 -7.57
CA ILE A 60 0.38 -5.99 -8.27
C ILE A 60 1.18 -6.83 -9.26
N HIS A 61 2.11 -6.20 -9.99
CA HIS A 61 2.90 -6.87 -11.01
C HIS A 61 3.88 -7.86 -10.38
N GLU A 62 4.62 -7.42 -9.38
CA GLU A 62 5.62 -8.21 -8.66
C GLU A 62 4.99 -9.39 -7.92
N LEU A 63 3.77 -9.21 -7.38
CA LEU A 63 2.98 -10.28 -6.79
C LEU A 63 2.53 -11.31 -7.83
N ARG A 64 2.09 -10.86 -9.01
CA ARG A 64 1.68 -11.76 -10.11
C ARG A 64 2.87 -12.56 -10.67
N GLU A 65 4.03 -11.93 -10.76
CA GLU A 65 5.26 -12.56 -11.25
C GLU A 65 5.98 -13.39 -10.18
N GLY A 66 5.53 -13.34 -8.93
CA GLY A 66 6.17 -14.04 -7.82
C GLY A 66 7.53 -13.46 -7.41
N LYS A 67 7.87 -12.24 -7.86
CA LYS A 67 9.06 -11.50 -7.44
C LYS A 67 8.95 -11.05 -5.98
N LEU A 68 7.73 -10.69 -5.58
CA LEU A 68 7.39 -10.35 -4.20
C LEU A 68 6.25 -11.24 -3.70
N VAL A 69 6.17 -11.40 -2.38
CA VAL A 69 5.08 -12.10 -1.71
C VAL A 69 4.47 -11.20 -0.65
N ALA A 70 3.14 -11.18 -0.60
CA ALA A 70 2.42 -10.46 0.45
C ALA A 70 2.43 -11.27 1.75
N ILE A 71 2.77 -10.60 2.87
CA ILE A 71 2.76 -11.19 4.20
C ILE A 71 1.46 -10.81 4.89
N GLU A 72 0.70 -11.81 5.34
CA GLU A 72 -0.48 -11.59 6.18
C GLU A 72 -0.03 -11.24 7.61
N ILE A 73 -0.41 -10.07 8.08
CA ILE A 73 -0.18 -9.64 9.46
C ILE A 73 -1.41 -10.01 10.28
N VAL A 74 -1.23 -10.90 11.26
CA VAL A 74 -2.27 -11.32 12.20
C VAL A 74 -2.27 -10.44 13.45
N ASN A 75 -3.41 -10.34 14.13
CA ASN A 75 -3.57 -9.57 15.38
C ASN A 75 -3.17 -8.09 15.27
N ALA A 76 -3.31 -7.51 14.07
CA ALA A 76 -3.04 -6.11 13.81
C ALA A 76 -4.30 -5.43 13.29
N GLU A 77 -4.41 -4.13 13.55
CA GLU A 77 -5.43 -3.30 12.94
C GLU A 77 -5.27 -3.30 11.41
N THR A 78 -6.39 -3.38 10.69
CA THR A 78 -6.37 -3.26 9.23
C THR A 78 -6.02 -1.85 8.81
N LEU A 79 -4.88 -1.68 8.12
CA LEU A 79 -4.56 -0.42 7.46
C LEU A 79 -5.51 -0.19 6.27
N ARG A 80 -6.20 0.97 6.26
CA ARG A 80 -7.09 1.38 5.17
C ARG A 80 -6.65 2.73 4.60
N ARG A 81 -6.78 2.87 3.29
CA ARG A 81 -6.57 4.13 2.56
C ARG A 81 -7.81 4.48 1.77
N ASN A 82 -8.22 5.74 1.89
CA ASN A 82 -9.22 6.31 1.02
C ASN A 82 -8.50 6.97 -0.17
N LEU A 83 -9.12 6.87 -1.34
CA LEU A 83 -8.75 7.63 -2.52
C LEU A 83 -9.84 8.65 -2.77
N ASP A 84 -9.49 9.92 -2.66
CA ASP A 84 -10.45 11.03 -2.74
C ASP A 84 -10.31 11.76 -4.07
N VAL A 85 -11.45 12.16 -4.65
CA VAL A 85 -11.48 13.05 -5.82
C VAL A 85 -11.80 14.46 -5.36
N ILE A 86 -10.85 15.37 -5.55
CA ILE A 86 -10.96 16.77 -5.13
C ILE A 86 -11.12 17.66 -6.37
N HIS A 87 -12.14 18.52 -6.36
CA HIS A 87 -12.35 19.52 -7.41
C HIS A 87 -12.85 20.85 -6.80
N PRO A 88 -12.69 21.99 -7.51
CA PRO A 88 -13.14 23.27 -6.99
C PRO A 88 -14.63 23.27 -6.63
N ARG A 89 -14.96 23.82 -5.46
CA ARG A 89 -16.35 23.90 -4.97
C ARG A 89 -17.21 24.88 -5.76
N ARG A 90 -16.63 25.99 -6.22
CA ARG A 90 -17.36 27.12 -6.82
C ARG A 90 -17.34 27.14 -8.36
N ARG A 91 -16.56 26.27 -8.99
CA ARG A 91 -16.47 26.18 -10.45
C ARG A 91 -17.07 24.86 -10.90
N PRO A 92 -18.11 24.87 -11.77
CA PRO A 92 -18.64 23.63 -12.30
C PRO A 92 -17.58 22.89 -13.12
N LEU A 93 -17.57 21.57 -13.02
CA LEU A 93 -16.73 20.72 -13.85
C LEU A 93 -17.14 20.86 -15.33
N THR A 94 -16.16 20.83 -16.24
CA THR A 94 -16.43 20.72 -17.67
C THR A 94 -17.13 19.41 -18.00
N ARG A 95 -17.75 19.30 -19.18
CA ARG A 95 -18.39 18.06 -19.62
C ARG A 95 -17.42 16.88 -19.59
N ASP A 96 -16.20 17.08 -20.08
CA ASP A 96 -15.17 16.02 -20.08
C ASP A 96 -14.75 15.62 -18.67
N ALA A 97 -14.61 16.58 -17.76
CA ALA A 97 -14.28 16.28 -16.36
C ALA A 97 -15.42 15.56 -15.63
N GLN A 98 -16.68 15.89 -15.95
CA GLN A 98 -17.86 15.16 -15.44
C GLN A 98 -17.90 13.73 -15.98
N ALA A 99 -17.62 13.54 -17.28
CA ALA A 99 -17.54 12.22 -17.90
C ALA A 99 -16.41 11.39 -17.27
N PHE A 100 -15.23 11.99 -17.05
CA PHE A 100 -14.13 11.34 -16.36
C PHE A 100 -14.49 10.98 -14.90
N LEU A 101 -15.14 11.88 -14.16
CA LEU A 101 -15.61 11.60 -12.80
C LEU A 101 -16.61 10.44 -12.77
N HIS A 102 -17.50 10.36 -13.77
CA HIS A 102 -18.42 9.24 -13.92
C HIS A 102 -17.66 7.92 -14.14
N ILE A 103 -16.66 7.90 -15.03
CA ILE A 103 -15.80 6.74 -15.27
C ILE A 103 -15.10 6.31 -13.97
N LEU A 104 -14.50 7.25 -13.24
CA LEU A 104 -13.82 6.96 -11.97
C LEU A 104 -14.75 6.33 -10.93
N ARG A 105 -15.97 6.86 -10.79
CA ARG A 105 -16.97 6.32 -9.85
C ARG A 105 -17.40 4.91 -10.24
N THR A 106 -17.63 4.68 -11.53
CA THR A 106 -17.98 3.35 -12.05
C THR A 106 -16.84 2.35 -11.85
N ALA A 107 -15.59 2.76 -12.11
CA ALA A 107 -14.42 1.92 -11.88
C ALA A 107 -14.24 1.59 -10.39
N ALA A 108 -14.44 2.57 -9.50
CA ALA A 108 -14.35 2.37 -8.06
C ALA A 108 -15.46 1.45 -7.51
N ALA A 109 -16.69 1.56 -8.02
CA ALA A 109 -17.80 0.70 -7.62
C ALA A 109 -17.64 -0.76 -8.09
N ASN A 110 -17.00 -0.95 -9.25
CA ASN A 110 -16.73 -2.28 -9.82
C ASN A 110 -15.38 -2.86 -9.39
N ALA A 111 -14.59 -2.13 -8.62
CA ALA A 111 -13.33 -2.64 -8.09
C ALA A 111 -13.63 -3.80 -7.15
N VAL A 112 -13.41 -5.02 -7.62
CA VAL A 112 -13.45 -6.24 -6.81
C VAL A 112 -12.46 -6.05 -5.66
N PRO A 113 -12.81 -6.40 -4.40
CA PRO A 113 -11.84 -6.45 -3.32
C PRO A 113 -10.64 -7.28 -3.77
N LEU A 114 -9.45 -6.69 -3.85
CA LEU A 114 -8.22 -7.37 -4.23
C LEU A 114 -8.12 -8.65 -3.37
N GLN A 115 -8.11 -9.81 -4.02
CA GLN A 115 -8.33 -11.12 -3.42
C GLN A 115 -7.52 -11.33 -2.13
N LYS A 116 -8.20 -11.79 -1.08
CA LYS A 116 -7.53 -12.44 0.06
C LYS A 116 -6.82 -13.69 -0.49
N ASN A 117 -5.49 -13.73 -0.44
CA ASN A 117 -4.74 -14.91 -0.85
C ASN A 117 -5.28 -16.14 -0.10
N LYS A 118 -5.77 -17.13 -0.84
CA LYS A 118 -6.11 -18.45 -0.28
C LYS A 118 -4.81 -19.05 0.26
N LYS A 119 -4.81 -19.46 1.55
CA LYS A 119 -3.68 -20.17 2.18
C LYS A 119 -3.16 -21.26 1.22
N PRO A 120 -1.83 -21.40 1.04
CA PRO A 120 -1.31 -22.50 0.25
C PRO A 120 -1.77 -23.82 0.90
N LYS A 121 -2.39 -24.70 0.10
CA LYS A 121 -2.69 -26.07 0.53
C LYS A 121 -1.36 -26.72 0.89
N LYS A 122 -1.20 -27.08 2.17
CA LYS A 122 -0.10 -27.95 2.62
C LYS A 122 -0.11 -29.21 1.75
N ARG A 123 1.02 -29.47 1.07
CA ARG A 123 1.38 -30.79 0.58
C ARG A 123 2.30 -31.42 1.62
#